data_AF-A0A1M3KHM3-F1
#
_entry.id   AF-A0A1M3KHM3-F1
#
_cell.length_a   1.000
_cell.length_b   1.000
_cell.length_c   1.000
_cell.angle_alpha   90.00
_cell.angle_beta   90.00
_cell.angle_gamma   90.00
#
_symmetry.space_group_name_H-M   'P 1'
#
loop_
_entity.id
_entity.type
_entity.pdbx_description
1 polymer ?
#
loop_
_entity_poly.entity_id
_entity_poly.type
_entity_poly.pdbx_seq_one_letter_code
_entity_poly.pdbx_strand_id
1 'polypeptide(L)'
;MKQVQFTGRKAWSRAKKFLIVSIFIIWLISISACSLSSYYVSALDLTATAGFQALTPIVQATPDPVIPINTVLEKTPEPTQEATAVSEGIPIPTEVQPEDIATVIPTATRDLTPRPPLIYYTQAGDTIPVVAARFGVNRDEIKAQEPVSETGLISPGALLIIPDYYGANIASDPLLPDSEIVYSPSALDFNMDEFVQQAGGYLSTYREYHVDRWYSGVEIIELVAIADSINPRLLLALLEFQSHWVYGEPQNLAQKNYPLGYVIAAKQGLYKQLTYGVQTLAMGYYGWREGRITEILFSDGSKQRIAPNINAGSAAIQHFFAEFYDPLRWLGAIYGPESFPVLFEKMFGNPWLRAQTVEPLFPTNLTQPVLQLPFYPGKIWSFTGGPHPAWGYNGSYAAIDFAPASSEHGCVKSDDWVLASAPGLVVRTGPGLVVVDMDGDGFEQTGWVMIYLHIASTGKVSKGTYLDQDQQIGHPSCEGGSATGTHVHIARKFNGEWLAADGAIPFTLSGWVVHKGDKVYEGTLTRDDKLITARVYGSYETVIIRD
;
A
#
# COMPACT_ATOMS: atom_id res chain seq x y z
N MET A 1 -35.09 -55.26 58.13
CA MET A 1 -34.71 -53.93 57.59
C MET A 1 -33.32 -54.06 56.96
N LYS A 2 -33.23 -54.14 55.62
CA LYS A 2 -31.95 -54.17 54.89
C LYS A 2 -31.63 -52.75 54.43
N GLN A 3 -30.53 -52.17 54.91
CA GLN A 3 -29.98 -50.93 54.38
C GLN A 3 -29.22 -51.22 53.07
N VAL A 4 -29.52 -50.46 52.03
CA VAL A 4 -28.76 -50.38 50.78
C VAL A 4 -27.94 -49.10 50.83
N GLN A 5 -26.61 -49.21 50.87
CA GLN A 5 -25.69 -48.09 50.68
C GLN A 5 -25.55 -47.76 49.19
N PHE A 6 -25.83 -46.52 48.80
CA PHE A 6 -25.53 -46.00 47.46
C PHE A 6 -24.13 -45.38 47.40
N THR A 7 -23.30 -45.89 46.50
CA THR A 7 -21.93 -45.40 46.24
C THR A 7 -21.94 -44.16 45.32
N GLY A 8 -22.06 -42.96 45.88
CA GLY A 8 -22.12 -41.69 45.13
C GLY A 8 -20.79 -41.08 44.65
N ARG A 9 -19.62 -41.67 44.96
CA ARG A 9 -18.31 -41.02 44.69
C ARG A 9 -17.73 -41.20 43.29
N LYS A 10 -18.15 -42.21 42.51
CA LYS A 10 -17.55 -42.48 41.17
C LYS A 10 -18.20 -41.67 40.03
N ALA A 11 -19.48 -41.30 40.14
CA ALA A 11 -20.18 -40.56 39.09
C ALA A 11 -19.71 -39.09 38.99
N TRP A 12 -19.43 -38.45 40.13
CA TRP A 12 -19.03 -37.05 40.20
C TRP A 12 -17.62 -36.79 39.62
N SER A 13 -16.73 -37.79 39.68
CA SER A 13 -15.40 -37.73 39.08
C SER A 13 -15.42 -37.80 37.55
N ARG A 14 -16.35 -38.57 36.97
CA ARG A 14 -16.48 -38.71 35.51
C ARG A 14 -17.07 -37.46 34.86
N ALA A 15 -18.04 -36.81 35.51
CA ALA A 15 -18.62 -35.56 35.03
C ALA A 15 -17.59 -34.40 34.97
N LYS A 16 -16.72 -34.27 35.98
CA LYS A 16 -15.62 -33.28 35.95
C LYS A 16 -14.60 -33.56 34.84
N LYS A 17 -14.27 -34.82 34.57
CA LYS A 17 -13.36 -35.18 33.48
C LYS A 17 -13.95 -34.86 32.11
N PHE A 18 -15.23 -35.13 31.90
CA PHE A 18 -15.92 -34.76 30.66
C PHE A 18 -15.96 -33.24 30.46
N LEU A 19 -16.26 -32.47 31.51
CA LEU A 19 -16.28 -31.01 31.43
C LEU A 19 -14.90 -30.43 31.06
N ILE A 20 -13.83 -30.95 31.67
CA ILE A 20 -12.46 -30.50 31.38
C ILE A 20 -12.06 -30.85 29.93
N VAL A 21 -12.41 -32.05 29.45
CA VAL A 21 -12.11 -32.46 28.08
C VAL A 21 -12.92 -31.64 27.07
N SER A 22 -14.18 -31.34 27.35
CA SER A 22 -15.01 -30.48 26.50
C SER A 22 -14.46 -29.05 26.43
N ILE A 23 -14.02 -28.47 27.55
CA ILE A 23 -13.36 -27.15 27.57
C ILE A 23 -12.07 -27.17 26.75
N PHE A 24 -11.27 -28.24 26.86
CA PHE A 24 -10.01 -28.37 26.13
C PHE A 24 -10.24 -28.53 24.61
N ILE A 25 -11.27 -29.26 24.20
CA ILE A 25 -11.64 -29.42 22.79
C ILE A 25 -12.17 -28.10 22.21
N ILE A 26 -13.02 -27.37 22.96
CA ILE A 26 -13.51 -26.05 22.54
C ILE A 26 -12.33 -25.08 22.39
N TRP A 27 -11.38 -25.10 23.32
CA TRP A 27 -10.16 -24.28 23.25
C TRP A 27 -9.28 -24.64 22.05
N LEU A 28 -9.10 -25.93 21.74
CA LEU A 28 -8.36 -26.39 20.54
C LEU A 28 -9.05 -25.97 19.23
N ILE A 29 -10.38 -26.03 19.17
CA ILE A 29 -11.15 -25.60 17.99
C ILE A 29 -11.07 -24.08 17.82
N SER A 30 -11.14 -23.30 18.91
CA SER A 30 -10.95 -21.85 18.86
C SER A 30 -9.56 -21.45 18.36
N ILE A 31 -8.51 -22.17 18.74
CA ILE A 31 -7.14 -21.90 18.25
C ILE A 31 -6.99 -22.29 16.77
N SER A 32 -7.62 -23.38 16.34
CA SER A 32 -7.56 -23.84 14.95
C SER A 32 -8.37 -22.96 13.98
N ALA A 33 -9.42 -22.28 14.48
CA ALA A 33 -10.21 -21.33 13.71
C ALA A 33 -9.47 -19.99 13.49
N CYS A 34 -8.54 -19.61 14.37
CA CYS A 34 -7.72 -18.41 14.21
C CYS A 34 -6.52 -18.59 13.26
N SER A 35 -6.24 -19.81 12.79
CA SER A 35 -5.12 -20.09 11.88
C SER A 35 -5.52 -20.24 10.41
N LEU A 36 -6.79 -19.99 10.05
CA LEU A 36 -7.29 -20.15 8.68
C LEU A 36 -7.36 -18.86 7.85
N SER A 37 -6.85 -17.74 8.36
CA SER A 37 -6.56 -16.58 7.53
C SER A 37 -5.17 -16.76 6.91
N SER A 38 -5.13 -17.18 5.65
CA SER A 38 -3.93 -17.29 4.82
C SER A 38 -3.29 -15.92 4.62
N TYR A 39 -2.44 -15.50 5.55
CA TYR A 39 -1.54 -14.36 5.39
C TYR A 39 -0.13 -14.88 5.12
N TYR A 40 0.43 -14.48 3.98
CA TYR A 40 1.83 -14.69 3.66
C TYR A 40 2.69 -14.00 4.72
N VAL A 41 3.43 -14.79 5.49
CA VAL A 41 4.44 -14.30 6.45
C VAL A 41 5.69 -13.93 5.66
N SER A 42 6.18 -12.70 5.81
CA SER A 42 7.38 -12.23 5.13
C SER A 42 8.65 -12.89 5.70
N ALA A 43 9.71 -13.00 4.90
CA ALA A 43 10.99 -13.56 5.36
C ALA A 43 11.64 -12.78 6.53
N LEU A 44 11.27 -11.51 6.74
CA LEU A 44 11.70 -10.72 7.90
C LEU A 44 11.06 -11.20 9.22
N ASP A 45 9.84 -11.74 9.18
CA ASP A 45 9.17 -12.25 10.38
C ASP A 45 9.80 -13.59 10.85
N LEU A 46 10.40 -14.34 9.93
CA LEU A 46 11.08 -15.61 10.23
C LEU A 46 12.48 -15.42 10.82
N THR A 47 13.23 -14.38 10.43
CA THR A 47 14.60 -14.13 10.94
C THR A 47 14.61 -13.54 12.35
N ALA A 48 13.57 -12.80 12.75
CA ALA A 48 13.47 -12.23 14.10
C ALA A 48 13.34 -13.29 15.22
N THR A 49 12.92 -14.52 14.90
CA THR A 49 12.75 -15.60 15.89
C THR A 49 14.02 -16.47 16.04
N ALA A 50 14.93 -16.46 15.06
CA ALA A 50 16.16 -17.25 15.09
C ALA A 50 17.31 -16.57 15.85
N GLY A 51 17.24 -15.26 16.09
CA GLY A 51 18.31 -14.47 16.71
C GLY A 51 18.47 -14.62 18.24
N PHE A 52 17.58 -15.33 18.93
CA PHE A 52 17.56 -15.40 20.40
C PHE A 52 18.17 -16.67 21.02
N GLN A 53 18.78 -17.57 20.23
CA GLN A 53 19.28 -18.86 20.74
C GLN A 53 20.78 -19.14 20.58
N ALA A 54 21.62 -18.16 20.27
CA ALA A 54 23.07 -18.39 20.20
C ALA A 54 23.89 -17.32 20.91
N LEU A 55 23.96 -17.40 22.25
CA LEU A 55 25.06 -16.82 23.03
C LEU A 55 25.63 -17.89 23.97
N THR A 56 26.63 -18.62 23.48
CA THR A 56 27.64 -19.29 24.31
C THR A 56 29.01 -19.04 23.67
N PRO A 57 30.01 -18.55 24.42
CA PRO A 57 31.31 -18.24 23.86
C PRO A 57 32.21 -19.48 23.85
N ILE A 58 32.83 -19.80 22.72
CA ILE A 58 33.95 -20.75 22.67
C ILE A 58 35.10 -20.17 21.84
N VAL A 59 36.13 -19.79 22.60
CA VAL A 59 37.60 -19.89 22.40
C VAL A 59 38.15 -20.10 20.99
N GLN A 60 39.07 -19.19 20.63
CA GLN A 60 40.03 -19.18 19.53
C GLN A 60 40.84 -20.49 19.36
N ALA A 61 40.96 -20.95 18.11
CA ALA A 61 42.07 -21.79 17.66
C ALA A 61 42.48 -21.42 16.22
N THR A 62 43.79 -21.43 15.99
CA THR A 62 44.58 -20.98 14.83
C THR A 62 44.47 -21.86 13.58
N PRO A 63 44.87 -21.37 12.38
CA PRO A 63 44.71 -22.07 11.10
C PRO A 63 45.94 -22.87 10.66
N ASP A 64 45.72 -23.93 9.86
CA ASP A 64 46.56 -24.44 8.74
C ASP A 64 46.08 -25.86 8.31
N PRO A 65 46.43 -26.39 7.11
CA PRO A 65 46.30 -25.81 5.79
C PRO A 65 45.63 -26.77 4.76
N VAL A 66 45.48 -26.25 3.54
CA VAL A 66 44.86 -26.79 2.32
C VAL A 66 45.36 -28.18 1.86
N ILE A 67 44.45 -29.03 1.38
CA ILE A 67 44.73 -30.14 0.45
C ILE A 67 43.79 -30.00 -0.77
N PRO A 68 44.32 -30.02 -2.01
CA PRO A 68 43.50 -30.01 -3.22
C PRO A 68 43.11 -31.44 -3.63
N ILE A 69 41.84 -31.66 -3.94
CA ILE A 69 41.39 -32.89 -4.62
C ILE A 69 40.87 -32.50 -5.99
N ASN A 70 41.62 -32.92 -7.02
CA ASN A 70 41.17 -33.02 -8.40
C ASN A 70 40.10 -34.12 -8.50
N THR A 71 38.98 -33.85 -9.16
CA THR A 71 38.16 -34.93 -9.71
C THR A 71 37.59 -34.54 -11.06
N VAL A 72 37.66 -35.52 -11.94
CA VAL A 72 37.63 -35.47 -13.40
C VAL A 72 36.18 -35.49 -13.91
N LEU A 73 35.97 -34.78 -15.01
CA LEU A 73 34.77 -34.74 -15.83
C LEU A 73 34.37 -36.13 -16.35
N GLU A 74 33.10 -36.49 -16.21
CA GLU A 74 32.48 -37.55 -16.99
C GLU A 74 31.17 -37.04 -17.60
N LYS A 75 31.11 -37.07 -18.95
CA LYS A 75 29.97 -36.67 -19.77
C LYS A 75 29.01 -37.85 -19.92
N THR A 76 27.73 -37.64 -19.63
CA THR A 76 26.65 -38.57 -19.95
C THR A 76 26.01 -38.19 -21.29
N PRO A 77 25.71 -39.14 -22.21
CA PRO A 77 25.20 -38.84 -23.54
C PRO A 77 23.68 -38.64 -23.57
N GLU A 78 23.27 -37.77 -24.49
CA GLU A 78 21.90 -37.44 -24.89
C GLU A 78 21.41 -38.42 -25.97
N PRO A 79 20.13 -38.86 -25.98
CA PRO A 79 19.58 -39.65 -27.07
C PRO A 79 18.89 -38.76 -28.12
N THR A 80 19.40 -38.86 -29.35
CA THR A 80 18.78 -38.38 -30.58
C THR A 80 17.60 -39.28 -30.99
N GLN A 81 16.45 -38.70 -31.34
CA GLN A 81 15.47 -39.31 -32.23
C GLN A 81 15.01 -38.29 -33.28
N GLU A 82 15.06 -38.72 -34.54
CA GLU A 82 14.74 -37.92 -35.72
C GLU A 82 13.43 -38.40 -36.36
N ALA A 83 12.55 -37.42 -36.62
CA ALA A 83 11.53 -37.26 -37.66
C ALA A 83 10.35 -38.24 -37.82
N THR A 84 9.14 -37.67 -37.81
CA THR A 84 8.20 -37.80 -38.94
C THR A 84 7.26 -36.59 -39.02
N ALA A 85 7.15 -36.02 -40.21
CA ALA A 85 6.29 -34.88 -40.54
C ALA A 85 4.84 -35.34 -40.80
N VAL A 86 3.87 -34.60 -40.26
CA VAL A 86 2.47 -34.62 -40.71
C VAL A 86 2.02 -33.16 -40.88
N SER A 87 1.55 -32.86 -42.07
CA SER A 87 0.97 -31.58 -42.49
C SER A 87 -0.48 -31.51 -42.04
N GLU A 88 -0.82 -30.50 -41.22
CA GLU A 88 -2.19 -30.03 -41.03
C GLU A 88 -2.22 -28.50 -41.11
N GLY A 89 -3.23 -27.98 -41.80
CA GLY A 89 -3.29 -26.60 -42.30
C GLY A 89 -3.43 -25.54 -41.23
N ILE A 90 -2.82 -24.39 -41.51
CA ILE A 90 -2.89 -23.15 -40.73
C ILE A 90 -4.33 -22.60 -40.77
N PRO A 91 -5.01 -22.41 -39.63
CA PRO A 91 -6.16 -21.51 -39.56
C PRO A 91 -5.64 -20.07 -39.46
N ILE A 92 -6.16 -19.22 -40.33
CA ILE A 92 -5.96 -17.77 -40.32
C ILE A 92 -6.44 -17.22 -38.96
N PRO A 93 -5.67 -16.38 -38.25
CA PRO A 93 -6.14 -15.74 -37.02
C PRO A 93 -7.35 -14.88 -37.34
N THR A 94 -8.49 -15.23 -36.75
CA THR A 94 -9.67 -14.37 -36.72
C THR A 94 -9.34 -13.18 -35.84
N GLU A 95 -9.55 -11.98 -36.38
CA GLU A 95 -9.48 -10.69 -35.68
C GLU A 95 -10.41 -10.74 -34.45
N VAL A 96 -9.82 -10.92 -33.27
CA VAL A 96 -10.54 -10.88 -32.00
C VAL A 96 -10.76 -9.41 -31.67
N GLN A 97 -11.96 -8.94 -31.96
CA GLN A 97 -12.46 -7.68 -31.44
C GLN A 97 -12.45 -7.79 -29.90
N PRO A 98 -11.84 -6.85 -29.15
CA PRO A 98 -11.81 -6.94 -27.70
C PRO A 98 -13.24 -6.73 -27.17
N GLU A 99 -13.85 -7.80 -26.66
CA GLU A 99 -15.01 -7.67 -25.77
C GLU A 99 -14.53 -6.95 -24.50
N ASP A 100 -15.23 -5.88 -24.17
CA ASP A 100 -15.05 -5.08 -22.96
C ASP A 100 -15.41 -5.97 -21.75
N ILE A 101 -14.43 -6.71 -21.23
CA ILE A 101 -14.62 -7.55 -20.04
C ILE A 101 -14.74 -6.60 -18.85
N ALA A 102 -15.97 -6.29 -18.47
CA ALA A 102 -16.30 -5.66 -17.21
C ALA A 102 -15.63 -6.45 -16.07
N THR A 103 -14.62 -5.84 -15.45
CA THR A 103 -14.02 -6.34 -14.21
C THR A 103 -15.15 -6.40 -13.17
N VAL A 104 -15.58 -7.60 -12.81
CA VAL A 104 -16.65 -7.81 -11.84
C VAL A 104 -16.11 -7.47 -10.46
N ILE A 105 -16.26 -6.20 -10.07
CA ILE A 105 -16.00 -5.76 -8.69
C ILE A 105 -17.14 -6.34 -7.83
N PRO A 106 -16.84 -6.98 -6.67
CA PRO A 106 -17.87 -7.48 -5.78
C PRO A 106 -18.83 -6.34 -5.43
N THR A 107 -20.05 -6.41 -5.93
CA THR A 107 -21.06 -5.36 -5.75
C THR A 107 -22.25 -5.98 -5.02
N ALA A 108 -22.73 -5.30 -3.98
CA ALA A 108 -24.02 -5.58 -3.36
C ALA A 108 -25.10 -5.79 -4.44
N THR A 109 -26.04 -6.70 -4.20
CA THR A 109 -27.11 -6.97 -5.16
C THR A 109 -27.90 -5.69 -5.44
N ARG A 110 -27.98 -5.28 -6.72
CA ARG A 110 -28.73 -4.08 -7.14
C ARG A 110 -30.18 -4.20 -6.68
N ASP A 111 -30.66 -3.20 -5.95
CA ASP A 111 -32.07 -3.06 -5.66
C ASP A 111 -32.74 -2.26 -6.79
N LEU A 112 -33.58 -2.94 -7.57
CA LEU A 112 -34.27 -2.38 -8.73
C LEU A 112 -35.55 -1.63 -8.37
N THR A 113 -35.82 -1.42 -7.08
CA THR A 113 -36.92 -0.56 -6.63
C THR A 113 -36.72 0.86 -7.21
N PRO A 114 -37.69 1.41 -7.96
CA PRO A 114 -37.55 2.72 -8.57
C PRO A 114 -37.28 3.81 -7.52
N ARG A 115 -36.18 4.53 -7.69
CA ARG A 115 -35.79 5.68 -6.87
C ARG A 115 -35.45 6.88 -7.77
N PRO A 116 -35.62 8.12 -7.29
CA PRO A 116 -35.07 9.28 -7.97
C PRO A 116 -33.56 9.11 -8.18
N PRO A 117 -33.00 9.56 -9.31
CA PRO A 117 -31.56 9.52 -9.51
C PRO A 117 -30.85 10.44 -8.52
N LEU A 118 -29.61 10.11 -8.21
CA LEU A 118 -28.70 10.93 -7.42
C LEU A 118 -28.12 12.04 -8.28
N ILE A 119 -28.02 13.22 -7.67
CA ILE A 119 -27.29 14.35 -8.20
C ILE A 119 -25.90 14.33 -7.56
N TYR A 120 -24.87 14.13 -8.37
CA TYR A 120 -23.49 14.05 -7.91
C TYR A 120 -22.65 15.15 -8.54
N TYR A 121 -21.94 15.90 -7.69
CA TYR A 121 -20.90 16.82 -8.12
C TYR A 121 -19.57 16.11 -8.00
N THR A 122 -18.85 16.01 -9.12
CA THR A 122 -17.57 15.31 -9.16
C THR A 122 -16.55 15.94 -8.22
N GLN A 123 -15.65 15.10 -7.73
CA GLN A 123 -14.53 15.47 -6.88
C GLN A 123 -13.23 15.41 -7.68
N ALA A 124 -12.17 16.02 -7.15
CA ALA A 124 -10.83 15.89 -7.74
C ALA A 124 -10.51 14.40 -7.91
N GLY A 125 -9.81 13.99 -8.98
CA GLY A 125 -9.45 12.59 -9.21
C GLY A 125 -10.57 11.67 -9.74
N ASP A 126 -11.80 12.18 -9.89
CA ASP A 126 -12.89 11.38 -10.47
C ASP A 126 -12.63 11.02 -11.93
N THR A 127 -13.03 9.81 -12.29
CA THR A 127 -13.10 9.30 -13.67
C THR A 127 -14.42 8.56 -13.86
N ILE A 128 -14.94 8.48 -15.09
CA ILE A 128 -16.19 7.75 -15.37
C ILE A 128 -16.13 6.28 -14.87
N PRO A 129 -15.05 5.51 -15.12
CA PRO A 129 -14.97 4.13 -14.63
C PRO A 129 -15.04 4.02 -13.10
N VAL A 130 -14.37 4.93 -12.38
CA VAL A 130 -14.31 4.91 -10.91
C VAL A 130 -15.61 5.42 -10.30
N VAL A 131 -16.25 6.44 -10.88
CA VAL A 131 -17.60 6.86 -10.48
C VAL A 131 -18.60 5.71 -10.69
N ALA A 132 -18.58 5.05 -11.85
CA ALA A 132 -19.45 3.91 -12.12
C ALA A 132 -19.30 2.79 -11.08
N ALA A 133 -18.05 2.42 -10.74
CA ALA A 133 -17.75 1.44 -9.69
C ALA A 133 -18.32 1.84 -8.32
N ARG A 134 -18.03 3.07 -7.85
CA ARG A 134 -18.50 3.58 -6.56
C ARG A 134 -20.02 3.60 -6.47
N PHE A 135 -20.70 4.06 -7.51
CA PHE A 135 -22.16 4.10 -7.56
C PHE A 135 -22.79 2.75 -7.90
N GLY A 136 -22.01 1.75 -8.32
CA GLY A 136 -22.50 0.41 -8.66
C GLY A 136 -23.39 0.38 -9.92
N VAL A 137 -23.13 1.29 -10.86
CA VAL A 137 -23.84 1.48 -12.13
C VAL A 137 -22.91 1.16 -13.30
N ASN A 138 -23.46 0.98 -14.49
CA ASN A 138 -22.65 0.92 -15.72
C ASN A 138 -22.29 2.35 -16.19
N ARG A 139 -21.24 2.48 -17.01
CA ARG A 139 -20.74 3.79 -17.48
C ARG A 139 -21.78 4.54 -18.30
N ASP A 140 -22.50 3.83 -19.16
CA ASP A 140 -23.55 4.35 -20.05
C ASP A 140 -24.80 4.85 -19.29
N GLU A 141 -24.97 4.45 -18.03
CA GLU A 141 -26.03 4.90 -17.14
C GLU A 141 -25.75 6.28 -16.53
N ILE A 142 -24.49 6.71 -16.49
CA ILE A 142 -24.10 8.03 -15.98
C ILE A 142 -24.44 9.09 -17.02
N LYS A 143 -25.22 10.10 -16.64
CA LYS A 143 -25.54 11.24 -17.50
C LYS A 143 -24.81 12.49 -17.01
N ALA A 144 -23.97 13.06 -17.86
CA ALA A 144 -23.31 14.33 -17.60
C ALA A 144 -24.07 15.47 -18.29
N GLN A 145 -24.11 16.65 -17.66
CA GLN A 145 -24.68 17.84 -18.29
C GLN A 145 -23.82 18.36 -19.45
N GLU A 146 -22.51 18.31 -19.27
CA GLU A 146 -21.50 18.70 -20.26
C GLU A 146 -20.67 17.47 -20.68
N PRO A 147 -20.07 17.45 -21.88
CA PRO A 147 -19.18 16.37 -22.28
C PRO A 147 -18.02 16.19 -21.29
N VAL A 148 -17.81 14.97 -20.82
CA VAL A 148 -16.71 14.59 -19.93
C VAL A 148 -15.81 13.57 -20.61
N SER A 149 -14.55 13.49 -20.17
CA SER A 149 -13.63 12.47 -20.68
C SER A 149 -14.06 11.08 -20.20
N GLU A 150 -14.15 10.12 -21.12
CA GLU A 150 -14.45 8.72 -20.80
C GLU A 150 -13.30 8.02 -20.05
N THR A 151 -12.06 8.50 -20.27
CA THR A 151 -10.85 7.88 -19.72
C THR A 151 -10.02 8.82 -18.84
N GLY A 152 -10.14 10.14 -19.04
CA GLY A 152 -9.41 11.16 -18.29
C GLY A 152 -10.10 11.59 -16.99
N LEU A 153 -9.45 12.52 -16.29
CA LEU A 153 -10.02 13.16 -15.11
C LEU A 153 -11.25 13.99 -15.48
N ILE A 154 -12.27 13.92 -14.63
CA ILE A 154 -13.42 14.82 -14.70
C ILE A 154 -13.12 16.04 -13.84
N SER A 155 -13.39 17.23 -14.36
CA SER A 155 -13.26 18.46 -13.59
C SER A 155 -14.10 18.40 -12.31
N PRO A 156 -13.53 18.62 -11.11
CA PRO A 156 -14.33 18.78 -9.90
C PRO A 156 -15.46 19.80 -10.05
N GLY A 157 -16.63 19.46 -9.50
CA GLY A 157 -17.87 20.25 -9.59
C GLY A 157 -18.71 20.00 -10.84
N ALA A 158 -18.31 19.08 -11.74
CA ALA A 158 -19.15 18.69 -12.86
C ALA A 158 -20.39 17.92 -12.37
N LEU A 159 -21.55 18.24 -12.95
CA LEU A 159 -22.83 17.64 -12.57
C LEU A 159 -23.05 16.31 -13.30
N LEU A 160 -23.18 15.24 -12.52
CA LEU A 160 -23.58 13.91 -12.98
C LEU A 160 -24.94 13.52 -12.38
N ILE A 161 -25.79 12.91 -13.20
CA ILE A 161 -27.06 12.29 -12.82
C ILE A 161 -26.87 10.78 -12.88
N ILE A 162 -27.04 10.10 -11.74
CA ILE A 162 -26.66 8.70 -11.57
C ILE A 162 -27.84 7.91 -10.97
N PRO A 163 -28.21 6.72 -11.48
CA PRO A 163 -29.22 5.87 -10.85
C PRO A 163 -28.91 5.52 -9.39
N ASP A 164 -29.94 5.45 -8.54
CA ASP A 164 -29.82 4.99 -7.15
C ASP A 164 -30.28 3.52 -7.01
N TYR A 165 -29.31 2.62 -6.86
CA TYR A 165 -29.56 1.19 -6.61
C TYR A 165 -29.39 0.74 -5.16
N TYR A 166 -29.06 1.63 -4.22
CA TYR A 166 -28.67 1.21 -2.86
C TYR A 166 -29.35 1.99 -1.72
N GLY A 167 -29.94 3.16 -1.99
CA GLY A 167 -30.75 3.91 -1.02
C GLY A 167 -29.96 4.59 0.11
N ALA A 168 -30.71 5.11 1.10
CA ALA A 168 -30.26 6.16 2.02
C ALA A 168 -29.71 5.72 3.40
N ASN A 169 -29.61 4.43 3.69
CA ASN A 169 -29.17 3.94 5.01
C ASN A 169 -27.65 3.66 5.04
N ILE A 170 -26.85 4.63 4.62
CA ILE A 170 -25.39 4.55 4.60
C ILE A 170 -24.78 5.82 5.19
N ALA A 171 -23.67 5.67 5.90
CA ALA A 171 -22.93 6.81 6.44
C ALA A 171 -22.30 7.66 5.31
N SER A 172 -22.80 8.87 5.13
CA SER A 172 -22.44 9.75 3.99
C SER A 172 -21.89 11.11 4.38
N ASP A 173 -21.85 11.45 5.67
CA ASP A 173 -21.31 12.74 6.11
C ASP A 173 -19.77 12.71 6.03
N PRO A 174 -19.12 13.72 5.41
CA PRO A 174 -17.66 13.79 5.33
C PRO A 174 -17.02 13.87 6.72
N LEU A 175 -15.92 13.12 6.92
CA LEU A 175 -15.19 13.01 8.19
C LEU A 175 -13.93 13.87 8.20
N LEU A 176 -13.10 13.75 7.16
CA LEU A 176 -11.87 14.54 6.97
C LEU A 176 -11.63 14.83 5.48
N PRO A 177 -10.98 15.95 5.14
CA PRO A 177 -10.52 16.22 3.79
C PRO A 177 -9.34 15.32 3.40
N ASP A 178 -9.12 15.18 2.09
CA ASP A 178 -8.07 14.32 1.53
C ASP A 178 -6.68 14.82 1.96
N SER A 179 -6.50 16.13 2.04
CA SER A 179 -5.27 16.81 2.47
C SER A 179 -4.88 16.53 3.93
N GLU A 180 -5.79 16.02 4.76
CA GLU A 180 -5.52 15.66 6.16
C GLU A 180 -5.23 14.17 6.33
N ILE A 181 -5.39 13.36 5.27
CA ILE A 181 -4.91 11.99 5.23
C ILE A 181 -3.54 11.94 4.57
N VAL A 182 -3.40 12.55 3.39
CA VAL A 182 -2.16 12.60 2.64
C VAL A 182 -1.18 13.58 3.30
N TYR A 183 0.12 13.25 3.32
CA TYR A 183 1.15 14.22 3.67
C TYR A 183 1.28 15.26 2.54
N SER A 184 0.40 16.25 2.59
CA SER A 184 0.18 17.25 1.55
C SER A 184 0.66 18.63 2.00
N PRO A 185 0.51 19.70 1.18
CA PRO A 185 0.93 21.04 1.56
C PRO A 185 0.24 21.55 2.84
N SER A 186 -0.88 20.96 3.25
CA SER A 186 -1.59 21.29 4.50
C SER A 186 -0.73 21.15 5.77
N ALA A 187 0.35 20.37 5.71
CA ALA A 187 1.20 20.03 6.84
C ALA A 187 2.59 20.68 6.81
N LEU A 188 2.88 21.54 5.82
CA LEU A 188 4.17 22.24 5.74
C LEU A 188 4.44 23.18 6.91
N ASP A 189 3.39 23.68 7.54
CA ASP A 189 3.46 24.57 8.71
C ASP A 189 3.48 23.82 10.05
N PHE A 190 3.42 22.48 10.04
CA PHE A 190 3.27 21.70 11.26
C PHE A 190 4.60 21.33 11.90
N ASN A 191 4.95 22.01 13.00
CA ASN A 191 6.09 21.62 13.84
C ASN A 191 5.70 20.50 14.81
N MET A 192 5.92 19.25 14.40
CA MET A 192 5.56 18.06 15.18
C MET A 192 6.34 17.94 16.49
N ASP A 193 7.64 18.22 16.48
CA ASP A 193 8.49 18.18 17.68
C ASP A 193 7.98 19.13 18.76
N GLU A 194 7.72 20.38 18.37
CA GLU A 194 7.20 21.39 19.29
C GLU A 194 5.81 21.02 19.81
N PHE A 195 4.92 20.55 18.92
CA PHE A 195 3.58 20.13 19.30
C PHE A 195 3.60 19.00 20.34
N VAL A 196 4.39 17.95 20.11
CA VAL A 196 4.47 16.79 21.03
C VAL A 196 5.15 17.17 22.35
N GLN A 197 6.18 18.01 22.32
CA GLN A 197 6.82 18.51 23.54
C GLN A 197 5.88 19.36 24.38
N GLN A 198 5.10 20.24 23.75
CA GLN A 198 4.10 21.07 24.45
C GLN A 198 2.93 20.24 25.00
N ALA A 199 2.50 19.21 24.27
CA ALA A 199 1.45 18.29 24.71
C ALA A 199 1.85 17.50 25.97
N GLY A 200 3.13 17.10 26.07
CA GLY A 200 3.72 16.57 27.30
C GLY A 200 3.23 15.19 27.75
N GLY A 201 2.45 14.48 26.94
CA GLY A 201 2.00 13.11 27.23
C GLY A 201 3.08 12.05 27.03
N TYR A 202 2.68 10.78 27.13
CA TYR A 202 3.56 9.61 27.08
C TYR A 202 4.51 9.61 25.87
N LEU A 203 4.01 9.98 24.69
CA LEU A 203 4.76 10.03 23.43
C LEU A 203 6.01 10.93 23.53
N SER A 204 5.95 12.01 24.30
CA SER A 204 7.04 13.00 24.44
C SER A 204 8.30 12.41 25.10
N THR A 205 8.15 11.33 25.86
CA THR A 205 9.26 10.64 26.54
C THR A 205 9.53 9.25 25.98
N TYR A 206 8.66 8.76 25.09
CA TYR A 206 8.76 7.44 24.50
C TYR A 206 10.00 7.30 23.62
N ARG A 207 10.62 6.11 23.70
CA ARG A 207 11.70 5.69 22.80
C ARG A 207 11.55 4.22 22.44
N GLU A 208 11.85 3.89 21.20
CA GLU A 208 11.89 2.51 20.68
C GLU A 208 13.25 2.25 20.03
N TYR A 209 13.82 1.06 20.21
CA TYR A 209 14.98 0.65 19.44
C TYR A 209 14.51 0.11 18.10
N HIS A 210 14.92 0.75 17.01
CA HIS A 210 14.51 0.38 15.66
C HIS A 210 15.75 0.38 14.75
N VAL A 211 15.97 -0.73 14.04
CA VAL A 211 17.10 -0.96 13.10
C VAL A 211 18.50 -0.84 13.72
N ASP A 212 18.95 0.36 14.07
CA ASP A 212 20.34 0.66 14.43
C ASP A 212 20.50 1.45 15.74
N ARG A 213 19.50 2.25 16.13
CA ARG A 213 19.57 3.12 17.32
C ARG A 213 18.22 3.23 18.03
N TRP A 214 18.24 3.97 19.14
CA TRP A 214 17.02 4.43 19.78
C TRP A 214 16.45 5.64 19.02
N TYR A 215 15.17 5.56 18.69
CA TYR A 215 14.38 6.63 18.09
C TYR A 215 13.39 7.16 19.13
N SER A 216 13.15 8.46 19.14
CA SER A 216 12.07 9.08 19.91
C SER A 216 10.70 8.75 19.29
N GLY A 217 9.62 8.96 20.06
CA GLY A 217 8.26 8.84 19.52
C GLY A 217 8.01 9.72 18.30
N VAL A 218 8.54 10.95 18.29
CA VAL A 218 8.43 11.89 17.16
C VAL A 218 9.19 11.39 15.93
N GLU A 219 10.44 10.94 16.11
CA GLU A 219 11.24 10.40 15.00
C GLU A 219 10.57 9.19 14.35
N ILE A 220 9.92 8.33 15.14
CA ILE A 220 9.18 7.17 14.62
C ILE A 220 7.96 7.61 13.80
N ILE A 221 7.22 8.63 14.25
CA ILE A 221 6.09 9.18 13.49
C ILE A 221 6.58 9.80 12.18
N GLU A 222 7.67 10.57 12.21
CA GLU A 222 8.25 11.20 11.03
C GLU A 222 8.71 10.15 10.00
N LEU A 223 9.38 9.08 10.45
CA LEU A 223 9.79 7.97 9.60
C LEU A 223 8.61 7.37 8.83
N VAL A 224 7.49 7.12 9.51
CA VAL A 224 6.29 6.55 8.88
C VAL A 224 5.56 7.58 8.01
N ALA A 225 5.41 8.81 8.49
CA ALA A 225 4.75 9.90 7.78
C ALA A 225 5.38 10.15 6.41
N ILE A 226 6.71 10.28 6.38
CA ILE A 226 7.46 10.55 5.15
C ILE A 226 7.50 9.32 4.21
N ALA A 227 7.63 8.11 4.77
CA ALA A 227 7.73 6.89 3.95
C ALA A 227 6.42 6.58 3.21
N ASP A 228 5.29 6.60 3.92
CA ASP A 228 3.98 6.26 3.36
C ASP A 228 3.25 7.50 2.78
N SER A 229 3.80 8.70 2.91
CA SER A 229 3.17 9.97 2.53
C SER A 229 1.82 10.21 3.24
N ILE A 230 1.81 9.99 4.56
CA ILE A 230 0.64 10.16 5.44
C ILE A 230 0.81 11.36 6.37
N ASN A 231 -0.26 12.13 6.58
CA ASN A 231 -0.21 13.36 7.36
C ASN A 231 0.15 13.08 8.83
N PRO A 232 1.20 13.70 9.40
CA PRO A 232 1.60 13.47 10.79
C PRO A 232 0.53 13.86 11.82
N ARG A 233 -0.33 14.86 11.51
CA ARG A 233 -1.46 15.22 12.38
C ARG A 233 -2.44 14.06 12.56
N LEU A 234 -2.69 13.30 11.49
CA LEU A 234 -3.55 12.12 11.54
C LEU A 234 -2.98 11.06 12.48
N LEU A 235 -1.68 10.77 12.37
CA LEU A 235 -1.04 9.77 13.22
C LEU A 235 -1.13 10.17 14.70
N LEU A 236 -0.86 11.43 15.02
CA LEU A 236 -0.99 11.95 16.38
C LEU A 236 -2.42 11.86 16.91
N ALA A 237 -3.42 12.27 16.12
CA ALA A 237 -4.82 12.16 16.55
C ALA A 237 -5.25 10.72 16.80
N LEU A 238 -4.82 9.78 15.96
CA LEU A 238 -5.16 8.36 16.13
C LEU A 238 -4.50 7.76 17.38
N LEU A 239 -3.24 8.13 17.66
CA LEU A 239 -2.55 7.76 18.89
C LEU A 239 -3.28 8.32 20.14
N GLU A 240 -3.71 9.58 20.08
CA GLU A 240 -4.49 10.18 21.17
C GLU A 240 -5.84 9.49 21.35
N PHE A 241 -6.58 9.26 20.26
CA PHE A 241 -7.89 8.63 20.29
C PHE A 241 -7.86 7.21 20.85
N GLN A 242 -6.88 6.40 20.43
CA GLN A 242 -6.82 4.98 20.79
C GLN A 242 -6.18 4.74 22.16
N SER A 243 -5.18 5.56 22.54
CA SER A 243 -4.31 5.22 23.66
C SER A 243 -3.87 6.41 24.53
N HIS A 244 -4.33 7.63 24.24
CA HIS A 244 -4.01 8.85 25.00
C HIS A 244 -2.51 9.21 25.02
N TRP A 245 -1.77 8.79 23.99
CA TRP A 245 -0.31 8.95 23.99
C TRP A 245 0.16 10.41 23.85
N VAL A 246 -0.67 11.31 23.31
CA VAL A 246 -0.21 12.66 22.96
C VAL A 246 -0.35 13.60 24.15
N TYR A 247 -1.51 13.65 24.80
CA TYR A 247 -1.77 14.54 25.95
C TYR A 247 -1.77 13.85 27.31
N GLY A 248 -1.85 12.52 27.33
CA GLY A 248 -2.04 11.74 28.55
C GLY A 248 -1.04 10.60 28.69
N GLU A 249 -1.50 9.57 29.41
CA GLU A 249 -0.75 8.34 29.65
C GLU A 249 -1.62 7.13 29.25
N PRO A 250 -1.04 6.06 28.67
CA PRO A 250 -1.78 4.83 28.40
C PRO A 250 -2.32 4.22 29.70
N GLN A 251 -3.60 3.87 29.73
CA GLN A 251 -4.28 3.43 30.96
C GLN A 251 -4.10 1.94 31.27
N ASN A 252 -3.60 1.16 30.32
CA ASN A 252 -3.37 -0.28 30.47
C ASN A 252 -2.27 -0.79 29.52
N LEU A 253 -1.87 -2.05 29.70
CA LEU A 253 -0.82 -2.68 28.89
C LEU A 253 -1.17 -2.77 27.39
N ALA A 254 -2.46 -2.90 27.04
CA ALA A 254 -2.85 -2.93 25.63
C ALA A 254 -2.62 -1.57 24.97
N GLN A 255 -3.09 -0.48 25.59
CA GLN A 255 -2.84 0.89 25.12
C GLN A 255 -1.35 1.25 25.12
N LYS A 256 -0.56 0.71 26.05
CA LYS A 256 0.90 0.93 26.10
C LYS A 256 1.68 0.13 25.06
N ASN A 257 1.26 -1.08 24.73
CA ASN A 257 2.02 -1.97 23.83
C ASN A 257 1.51 -1.90 22.38
N TYR A 258 0.25 -1.51 22.19
CA TYR A 258 -0.46 -1.43 20.91
C TYR A 258 -1.16 -0.06 20.79
N PRO A 259 -0.40 1.04 20.65
CA PRO A 259 -0.93 2.40 20.62
C PRO A 259 -2.06 2.70 19.63
N LEU A 260 -2.18 1.94 18.53
CA LEU A 260 -3.29 2.09 17.58
C LEU A 260 -4.40 1.04 17.75
N GLY A 261 -4.33 0.20 18.79
CA GLY A 261 -5.37 -0.78 19.13
C GLY A 261 -5.24 -2.14 18.46
N TYR A 262 -4.29 -2.36 17.54
CA TYR A 262 -4.09 -3.66 16.90
C TYR A 262 -3.35 -4.63 17.84
N VAL A 263 -4.09 -5.34 18.68
CA VAL A 263 -3.54 -6.30 19.67
C VAL A 263 -3.08 -7.60 18.99
N ILE A 264 -1.99 -7.50 18.22
CA ILE A 264 -1.38 -8.58 17.46
C ILE A 264 0.08 -8.67 17.91
N ALA A 265 0.50 -9.81 18.47
CA ALA A 265 1.83 -9.95 19.10
C ALA A 265 2.99 -9.52 18.20
N ALA A 266 2.93 -9.83 16.89
CA ALA A 266 3.97 -9.45 15.92
C ALA A 266 4.02 -7.93 15.62
N LYS A 267 2.99 -7.18 15.98
CA LYS A 267 2.80 -5.74 15.72
C LYS A 267 2.95 -4.87 16.98
N GLN A 268 3.49 -5.41 18.07
CA GLN A 268 3.81 -4.63 19.26
C GLN A 268 4.87 -3.54 18.97
N GLY A 269 4.70 -2.36 19.57
CA GLY A 269 5.59 -1.20 19.40
C GLY A 269 4.99 -0.10 18.54
N LEU A 270 5.46 1.13 18.71
CA LEU A 270 4.91 2.30 18.01
C LEU A 270 5.12 2.17 16.50
N TYR A 271 6.35 1.87 16.06
CA TYR A 271 6.67 1.78 14.63
C TYR A 271 5.76 0.79 13.91
N LYS A 272 5.65 -0.44 14.44
CA LYS A 272 4.86 -1.51 13.82
C LYS A 272 3.36 -1.23 13.83
N GLN A 273 2.84 -0.60 14.89
CA GLN A 273 1.45 -0.16 14.94
C GLN A 273 1.18 0.89 13.88
N LEU A 274 2.02 1.93 13.80
CA LEU A 274 1.86 3.00 12.82
C LEU A 274 1.92 2.46 11.39
N THR A 275 2.95 1.67 11.02
CA THR A 275 3.03 1.07 9.68
C THR A 275 1.79 0.24 9.36
N TYR A 276 1.29 -0.58 10.29
CA TYR A 276 0.08 -1.38 10.04
C TYR A 276 -1.18 -0.51 9.92
N GLY A 277 -1.33 0.50 10.77
CA GLY A 277 -2.47 1.42 10.74
C GLY A 277 -2.50 2.25 9.46
N VAL A 278 -1.35 2.72 8.98
CA VAL A 278 -1.23 3.48 7.73
C VAL A 278 -1.59 2.64 6.52
N GLN A 279 -1.22 1.36 6.51
CA GLN A 279 -1.60 0.45 5.44
C GLN A 279 -3.12 0.18 5.43
N THR A 280 -3.77 0.21 6.59
CA THR A 280 -5.24 0.16 6.71
C THR A 280 -5.88 1.45 6.18
N LEU A 281 -5.36 2.61 6.57
CA LEU A 281 -5.81 3.92 6.05
C LEU A 281 -5.63 4.01 4.53
N ALA A 282 -4.49 3.55 4.00
CA ALA A 282 -4.17 3.56 2.59
C ALA A 282 -5.09 2.63 1.79
N MET A 283 -5.51 1.49 2.36
CA MET A 283 -6.53 0.64 1.75
C MET A 283 -7.87 1.37 1.63
N GLY A 284 -8.31 2.06 2.68
CA GLY A 284 -9.53 2.87 2.65
C GLY A 284 -9.44 4.03 1.65
N TYR A 285 -8.36 4.80 1.72
CA TYR A 285 -8.12 5.97 0.86
C TYR A 285 -7.99 5.57 -0.61
N TYR A 286 -6.91 4.85 -0.97
CA TYR A 286 -6.60 4.53 -2.36
C TYR A 286 -7.53 3.46 -2.93
N GLY A 287 -8.03 2.55 -2.09
CA GLY A 287 -9.01 1.58 -2.52
C GLY A 287 -10.30 2.26 -2.98
N TRP A 288 -10.79 3.26 -2.26
CA TRP A 288 -11.98 4.01 -2.67
C TRP A 288 -11.66 4.95 -3.83
N ARG A 289 -10.51 5.65 -3.76
CA ARG A 289 -9.99 6.58 -4.78
C ARG A 289 -9.89 5.96 -6.17
N GLU A 290 -9.52 4.68 -6.23
CA GLU A 290 -9.29 3.93 -7.47
C GLU A 290 -10.47 2.98 -7.80
N GLY A 291 -11.56 3.04 -7.01
CA GLY A 291 -12.74 2.20 -7.20
C GLY A 291 -12.52 0.71 -6.91
N ARG A 292 -11.42 0.34 -6.24
CA ARG A 292 -11.10 -1.05 -5.84
C ARG A 292 -11.94 -1.55 -4.67
N ILE A 293 -12.41 -0.67 -3.79
CA ILE A 293 -13.34 -1.02 -2.71
C ILE A 293 -14.60 -0.16 -2.80
N THR A 294 -15.75 -0.78 -2.54
CA THR A 294 -17.06 -0.08 -2.46
C THR A 294 -17.81 -0.42 -1.18
N GLU A 295 -17.22 -1.25 -0.32
CA GLU A 295 -17.77 -1.75 0.92
C GLU A 295 -16.70 -1.74 2.01
N ILE A 296 -17.16 -1.61 3.25
CA ILE A 296 -16.38 -1.78 4.47
C ILE A 296 -16.75 -3.13 5.08
N LEU A 297 -15.73 -3.86 5.56
CA LEU A 297 -15.88 -5.05 6.40
C LEU A 297 -15.64 -4.64 7.86
N PHE A 298 -16.58 -4.93 8.74
CA PHE A 298 -16.46 -4.63 10.16
C PHE A 298 -15.81 -5.77 10.93
N SER A 299 -15.33 -5.46 12.13
CA SER A 299 -14.72 -6.41 13.06
C SER A 299 -15.62 -7.60 13.45
N ASP A 300 -16.95 -7.47 13.34
CA ASP A 300 -17.92 -8.57 13.55
C ASP A 300 -18.19 -9.42 12.30
N GLY A 301 -17.53 -9.10 11.18
CA GLY A 301 -17.67 -9.76 9.88
C GLY A 301 -18.84 -9.24 9.03
N SER A 302 -19.64 -8.31 9.53
CA SER A 302 -20.68 -7.65 8.74
C SER A 302 -20.08 -6.69 7.71
N LYS A 303 -20.86 -6.33 6.69
CA LYS A 303 -20.45 -5.41 5.63
C LYS A 303 -21.44 -4.28 5.45
N GLN A 304 -20.94 -3.11 5.07
CA GLN A 304 -21.76 -1.97 4.67
C GLN A 304 -21.15 -1.30 3.43
N ARG A 305 -22.01 -0.84 2.52
CA ARG A 305 -21.57 -0.04 1.37
C ARG A 305 -20.99 1.29 1.85
N ILE A 306 -19.89 1.71 1.23
CA ILE A 306 -19.33 3.05 1.40
C ILE A 306 -20.21 4.01 0.60
N ALA A 307 -20.62 5.13 1.21
CA ALA A 307 -21.36 6.15 0.47
C ALA A 307 -20.55 6.64 -0.73
N PRO A 308 -21.09 6.62 -1.96
CA PRO A 308 -20.30 6.88 -3.16
C PRO A 308 -19.94 8.36 -3.33
N ASN A 309 -20.58 9.24 -2.57
CA ASN A 309 -20.43 10.70 -2.65
C ASN A 309 -19.54 11.30 -1.55
N ILE A 310 -18.94 10.49 -0.66
CA ILE A 310 -17.91 10.98 0.28
C ILE A 310 -16.60 11.23 -0.47
N ASN A 311 -15.57 11.75 0.22
CA ASN A 311 -14.21 11.86 -0.31
C ASN A 311 -13.32 10.68 0.14
N ALA A 312 -12.12 10.56 -0.45
CA ALA A 312 -11.20 9.48 -0.14
C ALA A 312 -10.72 9.54 1.31
N GLY A 313 -10.56 10.76 1.85
CA GLY A 313 -10.17 10.99 3.24
C GLY A 313 -11.16 10.41 4.24
N SER A 314 -12.45 10.61 3.99
CA SER A 314 -13.54 10.04 4.80
C SER A 314 -13.59 8.52 4.66
N ALA A 315 -13.42 7.99 3.44
CA ALA A 315 -13.34 6.55 3.22
C ALA A 315 -12.19 5.90 4.02
N ALA A 316 -11.04 6.57 4.12
CA ALA A 316 -9.91 6.11 4.92
C ALA A 316 -10.26 5.99 6.41
N ILE A 317 -10.88 7.02 6.99
CA ILE A 317 -11.28 7.03 8.41
C ILE A 317 -12.39 6.00 8.68
N GLN A 318 -13.39 5.93 7.80
CA GLN A 318 -14.44 4.94 7.86
C GLN A 318 -13.86 3.51 7.88
N HIS A 319 -12.93 3.21 6.97
CA HIS A 319 -12.29 1.91 6.86
C HIS A 319 -11.42 1.59 8.10
N PHE A 320 -10.59 2.54 8.55
CA PHE A 320 -9.72 2.35 9.72
C PHE A 320 -10.51 1.99 10.98
N PHE A 321 -11.60 2.68 11.26
CA PHE A 321 -12.38 2.42 12.48
C PHE A 321 -13.22 1.13 12.42
N ALA A 322 -13.51 0.62 11.22
CA ALA A 322 -14.26 -0.62 11.07
C ALA A 322 -13.47 -1.86 11.51
N GLU A 323 -12.13 -1.81 11.50
CA GLU A 323 -11.25 -2.85 12.04
C GLU A 323 -11.47 -3.11 13.55
N PHE A 324 -12.02 -2.13 14.28
CA PHE A 324 -12.13 -2.17 15.75
C PHE A 324 -13.55 -2.26 16.27
N TYR A 325 -14.53 -1.84 15.47
CA TYR A 325 -15.89 -1.62 15.95
C TYR A 325 -16.93 -2.33 15.07
N ASP A 326 -18.00 -2.79 15.69
CA ASP A 326 -19.25 -3.13 15.01
C ASP A 326 -19.94 -1.85 14.47
N PRO A 327 -20.89 -1.94 13.52
CA PRO A 327 -21.47 -0.77 12.87
C PRO A 327 -22.04 0.29 13.82
N LEU A 328 -22.66 -0.11 14.94
CA LEU A 328 -23.27 0.85 15.88
C LEU A 328 -22.20 1.63 16.65
N ARG A 329 -21.19 0.93 17.18
CA ARG A 329 -20.07 1.58 17.88
C ARG A 329 -19.21 2.40 16.95
N TRP A 330 -19.04 1.93 15.72
CA TRP A 330 -18.34 2.63 14.65
C TRP A 330 -18.96 4.01 14.41
N LEU A 331 -20.28 4.11 14.20
CA LEU A 331 -20.98 5.39 14.06
C LEU A 331 -20.72 6.34 15.24
N GLY A 332 -20.68 5.81 16.47
CA GLY A 332 -20.32 6.60 17.65
C GLY A 332 -18.89 7.15 17.58
N ALA A 333 -17.93 6.33 17.14
CA ALA A 333 -16.52 6.71 17.03
C ALA A 333 -16.25 7.77 15.95
N ILE A 334 -17.07 7.82 14.88
CA ILE A 334 -16.83 8.76 13.76
C ILE A 334 -17.83 9.92 13.67
N TYR A 335 -19.03 9.82 14.26
CA TYR A 335 -20.06 10.88 14.22
C TYR A 335 -20.60 11.30 15.60
N GLY A 336 -20.22 10.62 16.68
CA GLY A 336 -20.63 10.98 18.04
C GLY A 336 -20.04 12.31 18.55
N PRO A 337 -20.50 12.81 19.71
CA PRO A 337 -20.00 14.05 20.32
C PRO A 337 -18.55 13.96 20.79
N GLU A 338 -18.03 12.75 21.00
CA GLU A 338 -16.62 12.46 21.34
C GLU A 338 -15.91 11.73 20.19
N SER A 339 -16.37 11.92 18.96
CA SER A 339 -15.84 11.24 17.79
C SER A 339 -14.44 11.69 17.40
N PHE A 340 -13.81 10.89 16.56
CA PHE A 340 -12.48 11.16 16.02
C PHE A 340 -12.38 12.53 15.31
N PRO A 341 -13.31 12.94 14.41
CA PRO A 341 -13.24 14.28 13.81
C PRO A 341 -13.32 15.41 14.84
N VAL A 342 -14.12 15.25 15.90
CA VAL A 342 -14.20 16.23 17.00
C VAL A 342 -12.87 16.34 17.75
N LEU A 343 -12.23 15.21 18.06
CA LEU A 343 -10.89 15.20 18.66
C LEU A 343 -9.87 15.86 17.71
N PHE A 344 -9.90 15.52 16.43
CA PHE A 344 -8.97 16.05 15.44
C PHE A 344 -9.07 17.58 15.31
N GLU A 345 -10.29 18.12 15.22
CA GLU A 345 -10.51 19.57 15.19
C GLU A 345 -10.09 20.24 16.51
N LYS A 346 -10.31 19.58 17.66
CA LYS A 346 -9.81 20.10 18.95
C LYS A 346 -8.29 20.15 19.01
N MET A 347 -7.60 19.18 18.41
CA MET A 347 -6.13 19.10 18.40
C MET A 347 -5.49 20.12 17.48
N PHE A 348 -6.07 20.35 16.30
CA PHE A 348 -5.39 21.05 15.20
C PHE A 348 -6.19 22.22 14.63
N GLY A 349 -7.38 22.51 15.15
CA GLY A 349 -8.32 23.43 14.52
C GLY A 349 -9.01 22.82 13.29
N ASN A 350 -9.86 23.62 12.64
CA ASN A 350 -10.77 23.13 11.60
C ASN A 350 -10.03 22.59 10.36
N PRO A 351 -10.15 21.28 10.04
CA PRO A 351 -9.48 20.67 8.89
C PRO A 351 -10.01 21.17 7.54
N TRP A 352 -11.31 21.42 7.44
CA TRP A 352 -11.95 21.87 6.19
C TRP A 352 -11.58 23.30 5.82
N LEU A 353 -11.23 24.15 6.80
CA LEU A 353 -10.68 25.47 6.53
C LEU A 353 -9.26 25.40 5.97
N ARG A 354 -8.42 24.49 6.47
CA ARG A 354 -7.08 24.25 5.90
C ARG A 354 -7.17 23.66 4.50
N ALA A 355 -8.07 22.71 4.28
CA ALA A 355 -8.26 22.10 2.98
C ALA A 355 -8.60 23.13 1.89
N GLN A 356 -9.36 24.19 2.21
CA GLN A 356 -9.69 25.26 1.24
C GLN A 356 -8.46 25.96 0.62
N THR A 357 -7.28 25.90 1.25
CA THR A 357 -6.08 26.58 0.74
C THR A 357 -5.19 25.66 -0.10
N VAL A 358 -5.43 24.35 -0.09
CA VAL A 358 -4.55 23.35 -0.73
C VAL A 358 -5.29 22.36 -1.62
N GLU A 359 -6.60 22.18 -1.42
CA GLU A 359 -7.44 21.33 -2.25
C GLU A 359 -8.05 22.11 -3.42
N PRO A 360 -8.30 21.45 -4.56
CA PRO A 360 -8.10 20.01 -4.82
C PRO A 360 -6.61 19.64 -4.96
N LEU A 361 -6.20 18.50 -4.38
CA LEU A 361 -4.81 18.01 -4.50
C LEU A 361 -4.44 17.74 -5.96
N PHE A 362 -5.40 17.25 -6.75
CA PHE A 362 -5.29 17.10 -8.21
C PHE A 362 -6.07 18.20 -8.93
N PRO A 363 -5.38 19.12 -9.63
CA PRO A 363 -6.05 20.10 -10.47
C PRO A 363 -6.71 19.44 -11.68
N THR A 364 -7.73 20.11 -12.24
CA THR A 364 -8.57 19.62 -13.35
C THR A 364 -7.78 19.26 -14.61
N ASN A 365 -6.61 19.86 -14.81
CA ASN A 365 -5.75 19.70 -15.98
C ASN A 365 -4.39 19.09 -15.61
N LEU A 366 -4.33 18.31 -14.53
CA LEU A 366 -3.09 17.67 -14.12
C LEU A 366 -2.57 16.75 -15.24
N THR A 367 -1.42 17.10 -15.79
CA THR A 367 -0.70 16.31 -16.78
C THR A 367 0.63 15.89 -16.20
N GLN A 368 1.01 14.63 -16.41
CA GLN A 368 2.35 14.18 -16.06
C GLN A 368 3.40 14.98 -16.85
N PRO A 369 4.51 15.41 -16.22
CA PRO A 369 5.67 15.90 -16.96
C PRO A 369 6.21 14.84 -17.91
N VAL A 370 7.01 15.27 -18.88
CA VAL A 370 7.75 14.34 -19.74
C VAL A 370 8.78 13.62 -18.87
N LEU A 371 8.66 12.29 -18.80
CA LEU A 371 9.58 11.43 -18.07
C LEU A 371 10.27 10.47 -19.05
N GLN A 372 11.53 10.16 -18.79
CA GLN A 372 12.30 9.16 -19.54
C GLN A 372 12.40 7.86 -18.76
N LEU A 373 12.52 6.74 -19.49
CA LEU A 373 12.94 5.48 -18.89
C LEU A 373 14.25 5.67 -18.11
N PRO A 374 14.36 5.12 -16.88
CA PRO A 374 15.40 5.49 -15.92
C PRO A 374 16.72 4.75 -16.15
N PHE A 375 17.11 4.56 -17.41
CA PHE A 375 18.34 3.89 -17.81
C PHE A 375 18.85 4.43 -19.15
N TYR A 376 20.13 4.16 -19.46
CA TYR A 376 20.78 4.69 -20.65
C TYR A 376 20.10 4.23 -21.95
N PRO A 377 20.02 5.11 -22.97
CA PRO A 377 19.62 4.72 -24.32
C PRO A 377 20.45 3.53 -24.85
N GLY A 378 19.80 2.64 -25.59
CA GLY A 378 20.42 1.45 -26.17
C GLY A 378 20.74 0.31 -25.19
N LYS A 379 20.50 0.48 -23.88
CA LYS A 379 20.64 -0.61 -22.90
C LYS A 379 19.39 -1.49 -22.86
N ILE A 380 19.62 -2.79 -22.71
CA ILE A 380 18.57 -3.80 -22.52
C ILE A 380 18.21 -3.85 -21.05
N TRP A 381 16.95 -3.57 -20.75
CA TRP A 381 16.34 -3.74 -19.44
C TRP A 381 15.09 -4.60 -19.59
N SER A 382 14.51 -5.00 -18.47
CA SER A 382 13.30 -5.81 -18.40
C SER A 382 12.25 -5.09 -17.57
N PHE A 383 11.00 -5.03 -18.06
CA PHE A 383 9.84 -4.61 -17.27
C PHE A 383 9.42 -5.77 -16.35
N THR A 384 9.92 -5.76 -15.12
CA THR A 384 9.83 -6.92 -14.21
C THR A 384 8.61 -6.91 -13.31
N GLY A 385 7.99 -5.73 -13.12
CA GLY A 385 6.80 -5.55 -12.28
C GLY A 385 5.87 -4.50 -12.86
N GLY A 386 4.63 -4.91 -13.17
CA GLY A 386 3.54 -4.01 -13.51
C GLY A 386 3.04 -3.22 -12.30
N PRO A 387 1.95 -2.44 -12.44
CA PRO A 387 1.40 -1.62 -11.36
C PRO A 387 1.23 -2.37 -10.03
N HIS A 388 1.81 -1.80 -8.97
CA HIS A 388 1.76 -2.33 -7.61
C HIS A 388 1.93 -1.20 -6.57
N PRO A 389 1.69 -1.46 -5.26
CA PRO A 389 1.82 -0.44 -4.21
C PRO A 389 3.17 0.29 -4.25
N ALA A 390 3.14 1.63 -4.20
CA ALA A 390 4.37 2.42 -4.15
C ALA A 390 5.18 2.28 -2.86
N TRP A 391 4.52 1.91 -1.77
CA TRP A 391 5.16 1.62 -0.50
C TRP A 391 4.31 0.62 0.28
N GLY A 392 4.95 -0.33 0.95
CA GLY A 392 4.26 -1.40 1.69
C GLY A 392 3.43 -2.32 0.79
N TYR A 393 2.32 -2.84 1.31
CA TYR A 393 1.49 -3.86 0.67
C TYR A 393 0.11 -3.34 0.23
N ASN A 394 -0.35 -2.26 0.87
CA ASN A 394 -1.65 -1.63 0.66
C ASN A 394 -1.40 -0.16 0.36
N GLY A 395 -1.88 0.31 -0.79
CA GLY A 395 -1.71 1.68 -1.22
C GLY A 395 -2.18 1.85 -2.66
N SER A 396 -1.84 2.98 -3.26
CA SER A 396 -2.04 3.19 -4.69
C SER A 396 -1.16 2.24 -5.49
N TYR A 397 -1.68 1.66 -6.56
CA TYR A 397 -0.87 0.87 -7.51
C TYR A 397 -0.04 1.80 -8.40
N ALA A 398 0.85 2.55 -7.76
CA ALA A 398 1.57 3.71 -8.26
C ALA A 398 2.99 3.39 -8.74
N ALA A 399 3.51 2.21 -8.40
CA ALA A 399 4.86 1.80 -8.76
C ALA A 399 4.92 0.78 -9.89
N ILE A 400 6.09 0.75 -10.52
CA ILE A 400 6.51 -0.20 -11.53
C ILE A 400 7.99 -0.54 -11.35
N ASP A 401 8.41 -1.70 -11.84
CA ASP A 401 9.78 -2.19 -11.67
C ASP A 401 10.49 -2.44 -13.00
N PHE A 402 11.76 -2.03 -13.06
CA PHE A 402 12.66 -2.37 -14.16
C PHE A 402 13.94 -3.02 -13.63
N ALA A 403 14.40 -4.08 -14.29
CA ALA A 403 15.66 -4.74 -13.96
C ALA A 403 16.67 -4.66 -15.12
N PRO A 404 17.98 -4.49 -14.84
CA PRO A 404 19.01 -4.59 -15.85
C PRO A 404 19.12 -6.05 -16.35
N ALA A 405 19.65 -6.22 -17.57
CA ALA A 405 19.96 -7.57 -18.07
C ALA A 405 21.02 -8.25 -17.19
N SER A 406 20.79 -9.51 -16.82
CA SER A 406 21.70 -10.30 -15.99
C SER A 406 21.72 -11.77 -16.45
N SER A 407 22.90 -12.40 -16.40
CA SER A 407 23.05 -13.85 -16.58
C SER A 407 22.81 -14.63 -15.28
N GLU A 408 22.72 -13.94 -14.15
CA GLU A 408 22.51 -14.52 -12.82
C GLU A 408 21.18 -14.05 -12.24
N HIS A 409 20.50 -14.94 -11.52
CA HIS A 409 19.23 -14.65 -10.86
C HIS A 409 19.42 -14.12 -9.44
N GLY A 410 18.43 -13.38 -8.96
CA GLY A 410 18.38 -12.91 -7.58
C GLY A 410 19.11 -11.59 -7.36
N CYS A 411 19.60 -11.40 -6.13
CA CYS A 411 20.24 -10.17 -5.72
C CYS A 411 21.72 -10.15 -6.10
N VAL A 412 22.02 -9.65 -7.28
CA VAL A 412 23.38 -9.61 -7.84
C VAL A 412 23.83 -8.18 -8.05
N LYS A 413 25.12 -7.91 -7.85
CA LYS A 413 25.66 -6.57 -8.08
C LYS A 413 25.48 -6.20 -9.56
N SER A 414 24.95 -5.02 -9.82
CA SER A 414 24.89 -4.44 -11.16
C SER A 414 25.81 -3.23 -11.27
N ASP A 415 26.52 -3.12 -12.40
CA ASP A 415 27.30 -1.93 -12.76
C ASP A 415 26.51 -1.01 -13.73
N ASP A 416 25.28 -1.39 -14.13
CA ASP A 416 24.39 -0.50 -14.87
C ASP A 416 23.87 0.64 -13.98
N TRP A 417 23.44 1.73 -14.62
CA TRP A 417 23.01 2.93 -13.93
C TRP A 417 21.50 3.13 -14.03
N VAL A 418 20.90 3.48 -12.88
CA VAL A 418 19.61 4.16 -12.81
C VAL A 418 19.85 5.65 -13.05
N LEU A 419 19.06 6.23 -13.94
CA LEU A 419 19.14 7.64 -14.33
C LEU A 419 17.91 8.42 -13.86
N ALA A 420 18.08 9.72 -13.67
CA ALA A 420 16.99 10.64 -13.40
C ALA A 420 16.04 10.72 -14.61
N SER A 421 14.79 10.32 -14.40
CA SER A 421 13.74 10.34 -15.42
C SER A 421 13.36 11.76 -15.85
N ALA A 422 13.62 12.75 -15.00
CA ALA A 422 13.41 14.17 -15.24
C ALA A 422 14.30 15.01 -14.29
N PRO A 423 14.48 16.32 -14.56
CA PRO A 423 15.25 17.19 -13.68
C PRO A 423 14.58 17.40 -12.31
N GLY A 424 15.37 17.68 -11.29
CA GLY A 424 14.86 18.02 -9.95
C GLY A 424 15.92 17.98 -8.84
N LEU A 425 15.52 18.41 -7.65
CA LEU A 425 16.33 18.41 -6.44
C LEU A 425 16.20 17.07 -5.69
N VAL A 426 17.32 16.45 -5.34
CA VAL A 426 17.32 15.28 -4.45
C VAL A 426 17.02 15.72 -3.02
N VAL A 427 15.78 15.56 -2.57
CA VAL A 427 15.29 16.04 -1.26
C VAL A 427 15.46 15.01 -0.15
N ARG A 428 15.49 13.71 -0.49
CA ARG A 428 15.69 12.62 0.47
C ARG A 428 16.49 11.47 -0.12
N THR A 429 17.38 10.93 0.72
CA THR A 429 18.07 9.67 0.48
C THR A 429 17.98 8.78 1.73
N GLY A 430 18.13 7.48 1.54
CA GLY A 430 18.13 6.48 2.61
C GLY A 430 18.69 5.14 2.15
N PRO A 431 18.62 4.08 2.97
CA PRO A 431 18.91 2.72 2.52
C PRO A 431 18.07 2.41 1.27
N GLY A 432 18.72 2.09 0.15
CA GLY A 432 18.01 1.83 -1.11
C GLY A 432 17.26 3.00 -1.77
N LEU A 433 17.20 4.20 -1.18
CA LEU A 433 16.20 5.20 -1.57
C LEU A 433 16.82 6.50 -2.09
N VAL A 434 16.24 7.04 -3.16
CA VAL A 434 16.43 8.41 -3.65
C VAL A 434 15.08 9.01 -4.02
N VAL A 435 14.80 10.23 -3.55
CA VAL A 435 13.58 10.99 -3.87
C VAL A 435 13.96 12.31 -4.51
N VAL A 436 13.37 12.60 -5.65
CA VAL A 436 13.62 13.78 -6.48
C VAL A 436 12.36 14.63 -6.54
N ASP A 437 12.44 15.83 -5.98
CA ASP A 437 11.45 16.89 -6.12
C ASP A 437 11.70 17.63 -7.44
N MET A 438 10.68 17.67 -8.30
CA MET A 438 10.82 18.17 -9.66
C MET A 438 10.62 19.69 -9.80
N ASP A 439 10.01 20.35 -8.82
CA ASP A 439 9.90 21.83 -8.83
C ASP A 439 11.00 22.51 -8.00
N GLY A 440 11.69 21.73 -7.16
CA GLY A 440 12.92 22.13 -6.49
C GLY A 440 12.69 23.03 -5.27
N ASP A 441 11.46 23.12 -4.77
CA ASP A 441 11.12 23.88 -3.57
C ASP A 441 11.59 23.21 -2.26
N GLY A 442 12.01 21.94 -2.34
CA GLY A 442 12.56 21.16 -1.24
C GLY A 442 11.56 20.28 -0.51
N PHE A 443 10.30 20.23 -0.94
CA PHE A 443 9.21 19.53 -0.26
C PHE A 443 8.67 18.36 -1.09
N GLU A 444 8.46 17.21 -0.44
CA GLU A 444 7.80 16.07 -1.10
C GLU A 444 6.28 16.21 -1.18
N GLN A 445 5.76 17.20 -0.46
CA GLN A 445 4.36 17.48 -0.25
C GLN A 445 3.78 18.37 -1.35
N THR A 446 4.60 18.94 -2.22
CA THR A 446 4.24 19.88 -3.28
C THR A 446 4.70 19.35 -4.63
N GLY A 447 4.04 19.81 -5.70
CA GLY A 447 4.49 19.55 -7.06
C GLY A 447 4.60 18.08 -7.42
N TRP A 448 5.42 17.77 -8.41
CA TRP A 448 5.72 16.41 -8.83
C TRP A 448 6.96 15.88 -8.11
N VAL A 449 6.86 14.66 -7.60
CA VAL A 449 7.97 13.97 -6.91
C VAL A 449 8.17 12.59 -7.50
N MET A 450 9.41 12.25 -7.81
CA MET A 450 9.83 10.94 -8.30
C MET A 450 10.57 10.17 -7.21
N ILE A 451 10.25 8.89 -7.06
CA ILE A 451 10.86 8.01 -6.05
C ILE A 451 11.53 6.85 -6.75
N TYR A 452 12.78 6.60 -6.36
CA TYR A 452 13.60 5.49 -6.84
C TYR A 452 14.02 4.66 -5.64
N LEU A 453 13.55 3.43 -5.58
CA LEU A 453 13.88 2.46 -4.54
C LEU A 453 14.74 1.33 -5.12
N HIS A 454 15.43 0.63 -4.22
CA HIS A 454 16.44 -0.37 -4.52
C HIS A 454 17.69 0.20 -5.21
N ILE A 455 18.13 1.38 -4.79
CA ILE A 455 19.39 2.01 -5.22
C ILE A 455 20.55 1.67 -4.27
N ALA A 456 21.59 1.02 -4.80
CA ALA A 456 22.77 0.59 -4.07
C ALA A 456 23.39 1.75 -3.27
N SER A 457 23.92 1.50 -2.07
CA SER A 457 24.57 2.54 -1.28
C SER A 457 25.86 3.06 -1.93
N THR A 458 26.55 2.20 -2.69
CA THR A 458 27.72 2.60 -3.49
C THR A 458 27.27 3.30 -4.77
N GLY A 459 27.79 4.50 -5.03
CA GLY A 459 27.50 5.26 -6.25
C GLY A 459 26.16 6.01 -6.25
N LYS A 460 25.39 5.95 -5.16
CA LYS A 460 24.15 6.71 -4.99
C LYS A 460 24.40 8.20 -4.87
N VAL A 461 23.57 8.98 -5.54
CA VAL A 461 23.55 10.44 -5.46
C VAL A 461 23.29 10.92 -4.02
N SER A 462 23.85 12.07 -3.67
CA SER A 462 23.67 12.68 -2.34
C SER A 462 22.42 13.55 -2.26
N LYS A 463 21.84 13.67 -1.08
CA LYS A 463 20.80 14.68 -0.79
C LYS A 463 21.35 16.09 -1.06
N GLY A 464 20.52 16.95 -1.64
CA GLY A 464 20.86 18.32 -2.01
C GLY A 464 21.48 18.47 -3.40
N THR A 465 21.75 17.37 -4.10
CA THR A 465 22.17 17.42 -5.51
C THR A 465 20.98 17.79 -6.39
N TYR A 466 21.16 18.78 -7.27
CA TYR A 466 20.22 19.05 -8.35
C TYR A 466 20.61 18.19 -9.55
N LEU A 467 19.67 17.40 -10.06
CA LEU A 467 19.86 16.50 -11.19
C LEU A 467 19.24 17.12 -12.44
N ASP A 468 19.98 17.07 -13.55
CA ASP A 468 19.37 17.14 -14.88
C ASP A 468 18.80 15.76 -15.26
N GLN A 469 17.89 15.74 -16.24
CA GLN A 469 17.47 14.49 -16.88
C GLN A 469 18.69 13.69 -17.32
N ASP A 470 18.65 12.37 -17.17
CA ASP A 470 19.69 11.42 -17.55
C ASP A 470 20.97 11.46 -16.71
N GLN A 471 21.04 12.30 -15.66
CA GLN A 471 22.10 12.21 -14.67
C GLN A 471 21.93 10.98 -13.77
N GLN A 472 23.06 10.49 -13.27
CA GLN A 472 23.15 9.24 -12.52
C GLN A 472 22.54 9.37 -11.11
N ILE A 473 21.58 8.50 -10.81
CA ILE A 473 20.98 8.35 -9.47
C ILE A 473 21.77 7.35 -8.63
N GLY A 474 22.22 6.25 -9.25
CA GLY A 474 22.95 5.16 -8.59
C GLY A 474 22.82 3.86 -9.36
N HIS A 475 23.17 2.75 -8.73
CA HIS A 475 23.04 1.41 -9.31
C HIS A 475 21.78 0.70 -8.81
N PRO A 476 21.08 -0.09 -9.64
CA PRO A 476 19.99 -0.92 -9.16
C PRO A 476 20.54 -2.01 -8.20
N SER A 477 19.74 -2.43 -7.24
CA SER A 477 20.15 -3.31 -6.13
C SER A 477 18.94 -4.01 -5.49
N CYS A 478 19.09 -4.45 -4.25
CA CYS A 478 18.02 -4.97 -3.39
C CYS A 478 17.93 -4.23 -2.05
N GLU A 479 18.64 -3.10 -1.91
CA GLU A 479 18.70 -2.35 -0.67
C GLU A 479 17.37 -1.62 -0.40
N GLY A 480 17.10 -1.26 0.86
CA GLY A 480 15.98 -0.38 1.23
C GLY A 480 14.61 -1.02 1.39
N GLY A 481 14.50 -2.35 1.29
CA GLY A 481 13.23 -3.06 1.47
C GLY A 481 13.32 -4.53 1.13
N SER A 482 12.17 -5.17 0.91
CA SER A 482 12.11 -6.52 0.37
C SER A 482 12.26 -6.48 -1.14
N ALA A 483 13.14 -7.31 -1.69
CA ALA A 483 13.33 -7.46 -3.12
C ALA A 483 13.65 -8.93 -3.44
N THR A 484 13.11 -9.43 -4.55
CA THR A 484 13.40 -10.78 -5.06
C THR A 484 14.64 -10.83 -5.95
N GLY A 485 15.10 -9.68 -6.42
CA GLY A 485 16.31 -9.53 -7.22
C GLY A 485 16.67 -8.08 -7.50
N THR A 486 17.76 -7.87 -8.21
CA THR A 486 18.29 -6.55 -8.54
C THR A 486 17.39 -5.81 -9.52
N HIS A 487 16.79 -4.70 -9.08
CA HIS A 487 15.92 -3.86 -9.91
C HIS A 487 15.91 -2.42 -9.41
N VAL A 488 15.24 -1.55 -10.16
CA VAL A 488 14.76 -0.25 -9.68
C VAL A 488 13.24 -0.30 -9.59
N HIS A 489 12.73 0.06 -8.42
CA HIS A 489 11.31 0.33 -8.19
C HIS A 489 11.10 1.83 -8.32
N ILE A 490 10.20 2.27 -9.20
CA ILE A 490 9.94 3.68 -9.47
C ILE A 490 8.47 4.02 -9.29
N ALA A 491 8.21 5.14 -8.60
CA ALA A 491 6.87 5.65 -8.33
C ALA A 491 6.85 7.19 -8.40
N ARG A 492 5.64 7.77 -8.46
CA ARG A 492 5.46 9.23 -8.46
C ARG A 492 4.32 9.68 -7.56
N LYS A 493 4.50 10.88 -7.01
CA LYS A 493 3.49 11.60 -6.24
C LYS A 493 3.20 12.96 -6.87
N PHE A 494 2.02 13.50 -6.59
CA PHE A 494 1.70 14.90 -6.82
C PHE A 494 1.07 15.49 -5.56
N ASN A 495 1.60 16.61 -5.06
CA ASN A 495 1.16 17.24 -3.82
C ASN A 495 1.05 16.25 -2.63
N GLY A 496 2.00 15.31 -2.56
CA GLY A 496 2.04 14.25 -1.56
C GLY A 496 1.14 13.02 -1.82
N GLU A 497 0.16 13.09 -2.73
CA GLU A 497 -0.72 11.94 -3.04
C GLU A 497 0.00 11.01 -4.03
N TRP A 498 -0.02 9.70 -3.78
CA TRP A 498 0.52 8.70 -4.71
C TRP A 498 -0.36 8.63 -5.96
N LEU A 499 0.24 8.66 -7.15
CA LEU A 499 -0.51 8.52 -8.40
C LEU A 499 -0.41 7.10 -8.95
N ALA A 500 -1.57 6.47 -9.14
CA ALA A 500 -1.68 5.18 -9.79
C ALA A 500 -0.92 5.17 -11.13
N ALA A 501 -0.24 4.05 -11.40
CA ALA A 501 0.56 3.89 -12.59
C ALA A 501 -0.30 3.67 -13.86
N ASP A 502 -1.58 3.37 -13.68
CA ASP A 502 -2.59 3.25 -14.73
C ASP A 502 -3.85 4.04 -14.34
N GLY A 503 -4.63 4.47 -15.34
CA GLY A 503 -5.84 5.26 -15.18
C GLY A 503 -5.81 6.56 -15.98
N ALA A 504 -6.48 7.60 -15.46
CA ALA A 504 -6.64 8.88 -16.18
C ALA A 504 -5.34 9.65 -16.41
N ILE A 505 -4.34 9.44 -15.54
CA ILE A 505 -2.99 9.97 -15.72
C ILE A 505 -2.07 8.75 -15.62
N PRO A 506 -1.92 7.94 -16.69
CA PRO A 506 -1.09 6.75 -16.63
C PRO A 506 0.38 7.14 -16.53
N PHE A 507 1.19 6.27 -15.94
CA PHE A 507 2.64 6.48 -15.86
C PHE A 507 3.22 6.33 -17.25
N THR A 508 3.73 7.44 -17.79
CA THR A 508 4.27 7.49 -19.16
C THR A 508 5.78 7.75 -19.14
N LEU A 509 6.58 6.86 -19.73
CA LEU A 509 8.05 6.94 -19.73
C LEU A 509 8.59 6.75 -21.14
N SER A 510 9.26 7.77 -21.71
CA SER A 510 9.76 7.74 -23.10
C SER A 510 8.68 7.31 -24.13
N GLY A 511 7.43 7.75 -23.91
CA GLY A 511 6.27 7.41 -24.74
C GLY A 511 5.62 6.06 -24.43
N TRP A 512 6.20 5.23 -23.57
CA TRP A 512 5.57 4.00 -23.09
C TRP A 512 4.52 4.32 -22.04
N VAL A 513 3.29 3.86 -22.28
CA VAL A 513 2.16 4.01 -21.37
C VAL A 513 1.95 2.72 -20.59
N VAL A 514 1.91 2.81 -19.26
CA VAL A 514 1.63 1.69 -18.36
C VAL A 514 0.14 1.39 -18.30
N HIS A 515 -0.19 0.10 -18.30
CA HIS A 515 -1.54 -0.43 -18.06
C HIS A 515 -1.47 -1.50 -16.97
N LYS A 516 -2.46 -1.53 -16.07
CA LYS A 516 -2.53 -2.54 -15.01
C LYS A 516 -3.04 -3.88 -15.56
N GLY A 517 -2.55 -4.97 -14.97
CA GLY A 517 -3.12 -6.30 -15.19
C GLY A 517 -4.25 -6.60 -14.22
N ASP A 518 -4.70 -7.86 -14.26
CA ASP A 518 -5.78 -8.35 -13.38
C ASP A 518 -5.35 -8.44 -11.91
N LYS A 519 -4.04 -8.56 -11.66
CA LYS A 519 -3.46 -8.67 -10.32
C LYS A 519 -2.32 -7.68 -10.13
N VAL A 520 -1.99 -7.44 -8.86
CA VAL A 520 -0.80 -6.70 -8.44
C VAL A 520 0.45 -7.27 -9.12
N TYR A 521 1.35 -6.41 -9.59
CA TYR A 521 2.55 -6.74 -10.38
C TYR A 521 2.31 -7.25 -11.80
N GLU A 522 1.07 -7.57 -12.20
CA GLU A 522 0.74 -7.84 -13.59
C GLU A 522 0.44 -6.52 -14.32
N GLY A 523 0.76 -6.45 -15.61
CA GLY A 523 0.52 -5.26 -16.41
C GLY A 523 1.33 -5.25 -17.70
N THR A 524 1.12 -4.20 -18.49
CA THR A 524 1.77 -4.04 -19.79
C THR A 524 2.24 -2.61 -20.03
N LEU A 525 3.24 -2.43 -20.89
CA LEU A 525 3.60 -1.15 -21.49
C LEU A 525 3.21 -1.16 -22.97
N THR A 526 2.61 -0.07 -23.44
CA THR A 526 2.31 0.12 -24.86
C THR A 526 2.98 1.38 -25.40
N ARG A 527 3.56 1.31 -26.60
CA ARG A 527 4.05 2.45 -27.35
C ARG A 527 3.91 2.15 -28.84
N ASP A 528 3.13 2.97 -29.54
CA ASP A 528 2.71 2.69 -30.92
C ASP A 528 2.09 1.27 -31.00
N ASP A 529 2.54 0.43 -31.94
CA ASP A 529 2.10 -0.96 -32.10
C ASP A 529 2.86 -1.96 -31.21
N LYS A 530 3.73 -1.50 -30.31
CA LYS A 530 4.54 -2.37 -29.45
C LYS A 530 3.88 -2.59 -28.10
N LEU A 531 3.97 -3.84 -27.62
CA LEU A 531 3.48 -4.29 -26.32
C LEU A 531 4.61 -4.99 -25.57
N ILE A 532 4.81 -4.64 -24.30
CA ILE A 532 5.70 -5.31 -23.36
C ILE A 532 4.87 -5.78 -22.19
N THR A 533 5.03 -7.02 -21.75
CA THR A 533 4.28 -7.59 -20.63
C THR A 533 5.18 -7.77 -19.42
N ALA A 534 4.72 -7.36 -18.24
CA ALA A 534 5.48 -7.52 -17.01
C ALA A 534 5.65 -9.00 -16.63
N ARG A 535 6.89 -9.41 -16.33
CA ARG A 535 7.20 -10.72 -15.73
C ARG A 535 8.39 -10.62 -14.78
N VAL A 536 8.24 -11.23 -13.61
CA VAL A 536 9.26 -11.24 -12.55
C VAL A 536 10.60 -11.83 -13.00
N TYR A 537 10.60 -12.76 -13.95
CA TYR A 537 11.81 -13.49 -14.37
C TYR A 537 12.57 -12.85 -15.55
N GLY A 538 12.13 -11.68 -16.06
CA GLY A 538 12.85 -10.98 -17.14
C GLY A 538 12.91 -11.74 -18.46
N SER A 539 11.81 -12.41 -18.85
CA SER A 539 11.69 -13.13 -20.12
C SER A 539 11.63 -12.19 -21.32
N TYR A 540 11.73 -12.74 -22.54
CA TYR A 540 11.79 -11.96 -23.79
C TYR A 540 10.68 -10.91 -23.92
N GLU A 541 9.46 -11.23 -23.49
CA GLU A 541 8.30 -10.34 -23.53
C GLU A 541 8.38 -9.12 -22.59
N THR A 542 9.35 -9.10 -21.68
CA THR A 542 9.61 -7.97 -20.77
C THR A 542 10.62 -6.98 -21.33
N VAL A 543 11.35 -7.35 -22.38
CA VAL A 543 12.52 -6.60 -22.86
C VAL A 543 12.12 -5.22 -23.31
N ILE A 544 12.75 -4.22 -22.70
CA ILE A 544 12.59 -2.81 -23.03
C ILE A 544 13.95 -2.19 -23.34
N ILE A 545 13.98 -1.39 -24.39
CA ILE A 545 15.14 -0.58 -24.78
C ILE A 545 14.64 0.85 -24.93
N ARG A 546 15.37 1.78 -24.31
CA ARG A 546 15.17 3.21 -24.50
C ARG A 546 15.87 3.61 -25.79
N ASP A 547 15.14 4.25 -26.70
CA ASP A 547 15.66 4.71 -28.00
C ASP A 547 16.56 5.94 -27.87
#